data_AF-A0A7H0LQW4-F1
#
_entry.id   AF-A0A7H0LQW4-F1
#
_cell.length_a   1.000
_cell.length_b   1.000
_cell.length_c   1.000
_cell.angle_alpha   90.00
_cell.angle_beta   90.00
_cell.angle_gamma   90.00
#
_symmetry.space_group_name_H-M   'P 1'
#
loop_
_entity.id
_entity.type
_entity.pdbx_description
1 polymer ?
#
loop_
_entity_poly.entity_id
_entity_poly.type
_entity_poly.pdbx_seq_one_letter_code
_entity_poly.pdbx_strand_id
1 'polypeptide(L)' 'MPIWPHQKYATLCAEGSWEGSAPKLIELEVWMKRWISGAKRDGRLIAVFPIPQGLGIEVEPDRLAADLELELANYE' A
#
# COMPACT_ATOMS: atom_id res chain seq x y z
N MET A 1 -0.36 -5.61 -5.06
CA MET A 1 -1.13 -5.57 -3.79
C MET A 1 -1.59 -4.13 -3.56
N PRO A 2 -2.88 -3.88 -3.29
CA PRO A 2 -3.36 -2.53 -3.11
C PRO A 2 -3.14 -2.01 -1.68
N ILE A 3 -2.70 -0.76 -1.55
CA ILE A 3 -2.54 -0.09 -0.25
C ILE A 3 -3.11 1.32 -0.28
N TRP A 4 -3.51 1.81 0.89
CA TRP A 4 -4.07 3.14 1.07
C TRP A 4 -3.48 3.80 2.32
N PRO A 5 -3.33 5.14 2.30
CA PRO A 5 -2.84 5.88 3.46
C PRO A 5 -3.89 5.98 4.58
N HIS A 6 -5.16 5.67 4.30
CA HIS A 6 -6.24 5.77 5.27
C HIS A 6 -7.38 4.79 4.97
N GLN A 7 -7.97 4.25 6.04
CA GLN A 7 -9.03 3.22 5.99
C GLN A 7 -10.23 3.63 5.12
N LYS A 8 -10.71 4.87 5.25
CA LYS A 8 -11.85 5.40 4.47
C LYS A 8 -11.72 5.16 2.96
N TYR A 9 -10.51 5.34 2.41
CA TYR A 9 -10.29 5.15 0.97
C TYR A 9 -10.33 3.68 0.57
N ALA A 10 -9.76 2.82 1.39
CA ALA A 10 -9.83 1.37 1.18
C ALA A 10 -11.27 0.85 1.29
N THR A 11 -12.07 1.38 2.23
CA THR A 11 -13.51 1.04 2.34
C THR A 11 -14.29 1.43 1.10
N LEU A 12 -14.02 2.60 0.51
CA LEU A 12 -14.68 3.00 -0.73
C LEU A 12 -14.37 2.06 -1.89
N CYS A 13 -13.21 1.40 -1.87
CA CYS A 13 -12.83 0.43 -2.90
C CYS A 13 -13.38 -0.98 -2.64
N ALA A 14 -14.04 -1.25 -1.51
CA ALA A 14 -14.60 -2.56 -1.16
C ALA A 14 -15.90 -2.85 -1.92
N GLU A 15 -15.87 -2.64 -3.24
CA GLU A 15 -16.97 -2.86 -4.18
C GLU A 15 -16.49 -3.69 -5.38
N GLY A 16 -17.43 -4.23 -6.17
CA GLY A 16 -17.11 -5.09 -7.31
C GLY A 16 -16.28 -6.31 -6.90
N SER A 17 -15.08 -6.45 -7.48
CA SER A 17 -14.17 -7.58 -7.19
C SER A 17 -13.66 -7.63 -5.75
N TRP A 18 -13.79 -6.54 -4.99
CA TRP A 18 -13.43 -6.47 -3.58
C TRP A 18 -14.65 -6.36 -2.66
N GLU A 19 -15.86 -6.60 -3.18
CA GLU A 19 -17.08 -6.64 -2.39
C GLU A 19 -16.95 -7.64 -1.22
N GLY A 20 -17.37 -7.20 -0.03
CA GLY A 20 -17.22 -7.98 1.20
C GLY A 20 -15.82 -7.99 1.80
N SER A 21 -14.83 -7.35 1.17
CA SER A 21 -13.50 -7.17 1.76
C SER A 21 -13.51 -6.05 2.80
N ALA A 22 -12.73 -6.22 3.87
CA ALA A 22 -12.54 -5.20 4.88
C ALA A 22 -11.09 -4.67 4.85
N PRO A 23 -10.88 -3.36 4.96
CA PRO A 23 -9.54 -2.81 5.08
C PRO A 23 -8.86 -3.30 6.36
N LYS A 24 -7.58 -3.62 6.24
CA LYS A 24 -6.76 -4.05 7.37
C LYS A 24 -5.68 -3.02 7.63
N LEU A 25 -5.60 -2.54 8.88
CA LEU A 25 -4.53 -1.66 9.31
C LEU A 25 -3.20 -2.43 9.26
N ILE A 26 -2.17 -1.76 8.75
CA ILE A 26 -0.80 -2.26 8.75
C ILE A 26 0.05 -1.20 9.43
N GLU A 27 0.70 -1.57 10.54
CA GLU A 27 1.68 -0.70 11.20
C GLU A 27 2.84 -0.41 10.25
N LEU A 28 3.31 0.83 10.23
CA LEU A 28 4.36 1.26 9.30
C LEU A 28 5.66 0.47 9.48
N GLU A 29 6.06 0.17 10.72
CA GLU A 29 7.24 -0.65 10.99
C GLU A 29 7.09 -2.07 10.42
N VAL A 30 5.90 -2.67 10.54
CA VAL A 30 5.59 -4.00 10.00
C VAL A 30 5.59 -3.96 8.48
N TRP A 31 5.05 -2.89 7.89
CA TRP A 31 5.09 -2.64 6.45
C TRP A 31 6.52 -2.66 5.93
N MET A 32 7.38 -1.80 6.50
CA MET A 32 8.77 -1.63 6.08
C MET A 32 9.59 -2.91 6.24
N LYS A 33 9.44 -3.63 7.36
CA LYS A 33 10.26 -4.83 7.65
C LYS A 33 9.78 -6.11 6.98
N ARG A 34 8.46 -6.28 6.77
CA ARG A 34 7.89 -7.57 6.34
C ARG A 34 7.23 -7.51 4.98
N TRP A 35 6.40 -6.49 4.73
CA TRP A 35 5.62 -6.42 3.50
C TRP A 35 6.47 -6.03 2.30
N ILE A 36 7.36 -5.04 2.44
CA ILE A 36 8.31 -4.68 1.39
C ILE A 36 9.18 -5.88 1.00
N SER A 37 9.84 -6.52 1.97
CA SER A 37 10.70 -7.67 1.69
C SER A 37 9.96 -8.86 1.08
N GLY A 38 8.70 -9.09 1.49
CA GLY A 38 7.84 -10.11 0.90
C GLY A 38 7.51 -9.81 -0.56
N ALA A 39 7.04 -8.58 -0.84
CA ALA A 39 6.70 -8.15 -2.20
C ALA A 39 7.90 -8.23 -3.14
N LYS A 40 9.10 -7.86 -2.68
CA LYS A 40 10.35 -8.02 -3.45
C LYS A 40 10.65 -9.48 -3.78
N ARG A 41 10.56 -10.37 -2.79
CA ARG A 41 10.84 -11.80 -2.98
C ARG A 41 9.89 -12.42 -3.99
N ASP A 42 8.65 -11.97 -4.00
CA ASP A 42 7.60 -12.45 -4.90
C ASP A 42 7.63 -11.77 -6.27
N GLY A 43 8.51 -10.78 -6.49
CA GLY A 43 8.58 -9.99 -7.73
C GLY A 43 7.30 -9.21 -8.03
N ARG A 44 6.60 -8.74 -6.99
CA ARG A 44 5.28 -8.11 -7.10
C ARG A 44 5.33 -6.61 -6.88
N LEU A 45 4.66 -5.87 -7.77
CA LEU A 45 4.40 -4.45 -7.62
C LEU A 45 3.34 -4.17 -6.55
N ILE A 46 3.42 -2.96 -5.99
CA ILE A 46 2.49 -2.42 -5.01
C ILE A 46 1.64 -1.37 -5.70
N ALA A 47 0.31 -1.53 -5.66
CA ALA A 47 -0.63 -0.56 -6.17
C ALA A 47 -0.95 0.43 -5.06
N VAL A 48 -0.43 1.64 -5.18
CA VAL A 48 -0.60 2.71 -4.20
C VAL A 48 -1.82 3.52 -4.57
N PHE A 49 -2.74 3.64 -3.60
CA PHE A 49 -3.93 4.46 -3.68
C PHE A 49 -4.81 4.21 -4.92
N PRO A 50 -5.21 2.95 -5.20
CA PRO A 50 -6.24 2.69 -6.20
C PRO A 50 -7.56 3.31 -5.76
N ILE A 51 -8.36 3.69 -6.75
CA ILE A 51 -9.73 4.21 -6.58
C ILE A 51 -10.68 3.26 -7.32
N PRO A 52 -11.98 3.27 -7.06
CA PRO A 52 -12.85 2.26 -7.65
C PRO A 52 -12.86 2.24 -9.19
N GLN A 53 -12.59 3.39 -9.82
CA GLN A 53 -12.50 3.53 -11.28
C GLN A 53 -11.05 3.48 -11.82
N GLY A 54 -10.04 3.18 -11.00
CA GLY A 54 -8.63 3.30 -11.39
C GLY A 54 -7.65 2.46 -10.57
N LEU A 55 -6.62 1.93 -11.25
CA LEU A 55 -5.65 0.99 -10.68
C LEU A 55 -4.68 1.61 -9.65
N GLY A 56 -4.70 2.93 -9.47
CA GLY A 56 -3.74 3.65 -8.64
C GLY A 56 -2.38 3.75 -9.33
N ILE A 57 -1.33 3.93 -8.53
CA ILE A 57 0.06 3.99 -9.01
C ILE A 57 0.75 2.67 -8.69
N GLU A 58 1.23 1.96 -9.70
CA GLU A 58 2.08 0.80 -9.49
C GLU A 58 3.52 1.24 -9.19
N VAL A 59 4.04 0.81 -8.05
CA VAL A 59 5.36 1.20 -7.56
C VAL A 59 6.14 -0.05 -7.15
N GLU A 60 7.43 -0.04 -7.48
CA GLU A 60 8.38 -1.04 -6.99
C GLU A 60 8.50 -0.98 -5.46
N PRO A 61 8.57 -2.13 -4.76
CA PRO A 61 8.66 -2.13 -3.30
C PRO A 61 9.84 -1.31 -2.75
N ASP A 62 11.01 -1.37 -3.41
CA ASP A 62 12.20 -0.62 -2.98
C ASP A 62 12.03 0.89 -3.13
N ARG A 63 11.38 1.32 -4.22
CA ARG A 63 11.10 2.73 -4.44
C ARG A 63 10.13 3.25 -3.39
N LEU A 64 9.04 2.53 -3.13
CA LEU A 64 8.07 2.93 -2.13
C LEU A 64 8.65 2.97 -0.72
N ALA A 65 9.57 2.05 -0.38
CA ALA A 65 10.25 2.09 0.90
C ALA A 65 11.15 3.33 1.03
N ALA A 66 11.95 3.64 0.00
CA ALA A 66 12.81 4.82 0.00
C ALA A 66 11.99 6.13 0.10
N ASP A 67 10.87 6.22 -0.63
CA ASP A 67 9.97 7.37 -0.58
C ASP A 67 9.38 7.55 0.84
N LEU A 68 8.97 6.45 1.48
CA LEU A 68 8.45 6.49 2.86
C LEU A 68 9.53 6.88 3.89
N GLU A 69 10.76 6.36 3.75
CA GLU A 69 11.88 6.72 4.62
C GLU A 69 12.24 8.21 4.52
N LEU A 70 12.27 8.73 3.29
CA LEU A 70 12.53 10.14 3.03
C LEU A 70 11.45 11.02 3.65
N GLU A 71 10.18 10.66 3.48
CA GLU A 71 9.07 11.43 4.09
C GLU A 71 9.10 11.37 5.61
N LEU A 72 9.44 10.22 6.22
CA LEU A 72 9.56 10.11 7.68
C LEU A 72 10.65 11.00 8.26
N ALA A 73 11.78 11.17 7.56
CA ALA A 73 12.86 12.04 7.98
C ALA A 73 12.47 13.54 8.00
N ASN A 74 11.41 13.93 7.28
CA ASN A 74 10.90 15.31 7.31
C ASN A 74 10.08 15.63 8.58
N TYR A 75 9.75 14.61 9.40
CA TYR A 75 8.98 14.77 10.64
C TYR A 75 9.85 14.67 11.91
N GLU A 76 11.18 14.59 11.76
CA GLU A 76 12.17 14.72 12.85
C GLU A 76 12.60 16.19 13.06
#